data_AF-A0A2N2XW91-F1
#
_entry.id   AF-A0A2N2XW91-F1
#
_cell.length_a   1.000
_cell.length_b   1.000
_cell.length_c   1.000
_cell.angle_alpha   90.00
_cell.angle_beta   90.00
_cell.angle_gamma   90.00
#
_symmetry.space_group_name_H-M   'P 1'
#
loop_
_entity.id
_entity.type
_entity.pdbx_description
1 polymer ?
#
loop_
_entity_poly.entity_id
_entity_poly.type
_entity_poly.pdbx_seq_one_letter_code
_entity_poly.pdbx_strand_id
1 'polypeptide(L)' 'ERILCDADLDYLGRDDFFMIAHRLRFEWNNMGLNVTSLKDWYLLQIKFLEDHRYYTSSNQQLREPGKQKNLELVKELFQN' A
#
# COMPACT_ATOMS: atom_id res chain seq x y z
N GLU A 1 1.74 -2.41 -20.84
CA GLU A 1 2.32 -2.70 -19.52
C GLU A 1 1.78 -1.80 -18.40
N ARG A 2 1.77 -0.47 -18.56
CA ARG A 2 1.26 0.51 -17.56
C ARG A 2 -0.12 0.20 -16.97
N ILE A 3 -1.06 -0.30 -17.77
CA ILE A 3 -2.42 -0.69 -17.32
C ILE A 3 -2.38 -1.88 -16.35
N LEU A 4 -1.48 -2.86 -16.58
CA LEU A 4 -1.37 -4.04 -15.71
C LEU A 4 -0.74 -3.66 -14.36
N CYS A 5 0.28 -2.79 -14.36
CA CYS A 5 0.86 -2.27 -13.12
C CYS A 5 -0.18 -1.50 -12.30
N ASP A 6 -0.98 -0.65 -12.96
CA ASP A 6 -2.05 0.09 -12.31
C ASP A 6 -3.16 -0.82 -11.76
N ALA A 7 -3.44 -1.95 -12.40
CA ALA A 7 -4.43 -2.92 -11.96
C ALA A 7 -3.95 -3.74 -10.76
N ASP A 8 -2.67 -4.14 -10.75
CA ASP A 8 -2.06 -4.90 -9.64
C ASP A 8 -1.95 -4.06 -8.36
N LEU A 9 -1.67 -2.76 -8.52
CA LEU A 9 -1.49 -1.82 -7.41
C LEU A 9 -2.73 -0.94 -7.15
N ASP A 10 -3.90 -1.31 -7.68
CA ASP A 10 -5.13 -0.52 -7.56
C ASP A 10 -5.61 -0.40 -6.09
N TYR A 11 -5.30 -1.41 -5.27
CA TYR A 11 -5.69 -1.51 -3.87
C TYR A 11 -5.09 -0.42 -2.98
N LEU A 12 -3.98 0.20 -3.42
CA LEU A 12 -3.34 1.28 -2.68
C LEU A 12 -4.28 2.48 -2.48
N GLY A 13 -5.21 2.68 -3.42
CA GLY A 13 -6.20 3.76 -3.36
C GLY A 13 -7.61 3.33 -2.96
N ARG A 14 -7.81 2.10 -2.50
CA ARG A 14 -9.13 1.56 -2.12
C ARG A 14 -9.35 1.59 -0.62
N ASP A 15 -10.63 1.49 -0.22
CA ASP A 15 -11.03 1.48 1.19
C ASP A 15 -10.66 0.18 1.92
N ASP A 16 -10.46 -0.91 1.18
CA ASP A 16 -10.02 -2.21 1.71
C ASP A 16 -8.50 -2.37 1.78
N PHE A 17 -7.75 -1.28 1.58
CA PHE A 17 -6.29 -1.23 1.63
C PHE A 17 -5.71 -1.97 2.85
N PHE A 18 -6.17 -1.66 4.06
CA PHE A 18 -5.63 -2.28 5.28
C PHE A 18 -5.89 -3.79 5.33
N MET A 19 -7.05 -4.26 4.85
CA MET A 19 -7.33 -5.70 4.80
C MET A 19 -6.37 -6.42 3.86
N ILE A 20 -6.13 -5.85 2.67
CA ILE A 20 -5.23 -6.42 1.67
C ILE A 20 -3.78 -6.36 2.16
N ALA A 21 -3.34 -5.22 2.70
CA ALA A 21 -2.00 -5.06 3.26
C ALA A 21 -1.73 -6.05 4.41
N HIS A 22 -2.68 -6.25 5.33
CA HIS A 22 -2.52 -7.24 6.40
C HIS A 22 -2.47 -8.68 5.90
N ARG A 23 -3.26 -9.03 4.87
CA ARG A 23 -3.17 -10.35 4.22
C ARG A 23 -1.80 -10.55 3.56
N LEU A 24 -1.32 -9.55 2.81
CA LEU A 24 -0.01 -9.59 2.17
C LEU A 24 1.12 -9.78 3.21
N ARG A 25 1.05 -9.07 4.35
CA ARG A 25 1.99 -9.26 5.46
C ARG A 25 1.96 -10.69 5.99
N PHE A 26 0.77 -11.25 6.18
CA PHE A 26 0.60 -12.62 6.67
C PHE A 26 1.20 -13.65 5.68
N GLU A 27 0.95 -13.48 4.39
CA GLU A 27 1.53 -14.31 3.33
C GLU A 27 3.05 -14.23 3.31
N TRP A 28 3.63 -13.03 3.40
CA TRP A 28 5.08 -12.82 3.43
C TRP A 28 5.73 -13.50 4.64
N ASN A 29 5.09 -13.41 5.81
CA ASN A 29 5.57 -14.09 7.00
C ASN A 29 5.54 -15.62 6.83
N ASN A 30 4.50 -16.17 6.21
CA ASN A 30 4.42 -17.61 5.92
C ASN A 30 5.48 -18.06 4.90
N MET A 31 5.90 -17.17 4.00
CA MET A 31 6.97 -17.41 3.03
C MET A 31 8.38 -17.22 3.61
N GLY A 32 8.51 -16.83 4.88
CA GLY A 32 9.81 -16.58 5.52
C GLY A 32 10.49 -15.28 5.09
N LEU A 33 9.75 -14.34 4.47
CA LEU A 33 10.25 -13.01 4.11
C LEU A 33 10.44 -12.08 5.32
N ASN A 34 10.12 -12.56 6.53
CA ASN A 34 10.44 -12.00 7.86
C ASN A 34 10.35 -10.48 7.96
N VAL A 35 9.15 -9.92 7.84
CA VAL A 35 8.92 -8.55 8.28
C VAL A 35 8.85 -8.57 9.81
N THR A 36 10.00 -8.30 10.42
CA THR A 36 10.31 -8.55 11.84
C THR A 36 9.32 -7.92 12.81
N SER A 37 8.89 -6.68 12.57
CA SER A 37 7.95 -5.98 13.42
C SER A 37 6.82 -5.32 12.65
N LEU A 38 5.72 -5.01 13.35
CA LEU A 38 4.64 -4.21 12.79
C LEU A 38 5.14 -2.80 12.39
N LYS A 39 6.11 -2.26 13.12
CA LYS A 39 6.74 -0.97 12.83
C LYS A 39 7.54 -1.02 11.52
N ASP A 40 8.31 -2.07 11.29
CA ASP A 40 9.04 -2.27 10.03
C ASP A 40 8.08 -2.43 8.85
N TRP A 41 6.94 -3.10 9.07
CA TRP A 41 5.88 -3.23 8.08
C TRP A 41 5.31 -1.86 7.69
N TYR A 42 4.92 -1.03 8.67
CA TYR A 42 4.37 0.29 8.35
C TYR A 42 5.42 1.20 7.70
N LEU A 43 6.69 1.14 8.11
CA LEU A 43 7.77 1.87 7.43
C LEU A 43 7.92 1.45 5.96
N LEU A 44 7.82 0.16 5.66
CA LEU A 44 7.82 -0.37 4.29
C LEU A 44 6.61 0.14 3.49
N GLN A 45 5.42 0.11 4.08
CA GLN A 45 4.19 0.59 3.44
C GLN A 45 4.25 2.10 3.13
N ILE A 46 4.77 2.92 4.05
CA ILE A 46 4.96 4.36 3.83
C ILE A 46 5.84 4.60 2.60
N LYS A 47 7.03 4.00 2.58
CA LYS A 47 7.97 4.14 1.44
C LYS A 47 7.33 3.69 0.14
N PHE A 48 6.63 2.56 0.16
CA PHE A 48 5.97 2.03 -1.04
C PHE A 48 4.90 2.96 -1.58
N LEU A 49 4.05 3.51 -0.72
CA LEU A 49 3.00 4.46 -1.09
C LEU A 49 3.56 5.80 -1.61
N GLU A 50 4.67 6.27 -1.04
CA GLU A 50 5.37 7.50 -1.44
C GLU A 50 6.07 7.35 -2.80
N ASP A 51 6.74 6.22 -3.04
CA ASP A 51 7.48 5.95 -4.28
C ASP A 51 6.54 5.59 -5.44
N HIS A 52 5.35 5.05 -5.15
CA HIS A 52 4.39 4.62 -6.16
C HIS A 52 3.62 5.78 -6.79
N ARG A 53 3.39 5.69 -8.11
CA ARG A 53 2.50 6.59 -8.87
C ARG A 53 1.68 5.78 -9.87
N TYR A 54 0.39 6.09 -9.97
CA TYR A 54 -0.45 5.55 -11.03
C TYR A 54 -0.05 6.12 -12.40
N TYR A 55 -0.10 5.28 -13.42
CA TYR A 55 0.32 5.64 -14.78
C TYR A 55 -0.84 6.13 -15.65
N THR A 56 -2.04 5.59 -15.46
CA THR A 56 -3.22 5.92 -16.25
C THR A 56 -3.96 7.10 -15.63
N SER A 57 -4.53 7.95 -16.48
CA SER A 57 -5.35 9.09 -16.03
C SER A 57 -6.54 8.66 -15.18
N SER A 58 -7.14 7.51 -15.51
CA SER A 58 -8.25 6.93 -14.74
C SER A 58 -7.84 6.60 -13.31
N ASN A 59 -6.73 5.86 -13.09
CA ASN A 59 -6.32 5.52 -11.73
C ASN A 59 -5.73 6.72 -10.98
N GLN A 60 -5.08 7.65 -11.68
CA GLN A 60 -4.68 8.92 -11.06
C GLN A 60 -5.90 9.68 -10.49
N GLN A 61 -7.02 9.75 -11.21
CA GLN A 61 -8.22 10.43 -10.73
C GLN A 61 -8.97 9.63 -9.67
N LEU A 62 -9.07 8.30 -9.83
CA LEU A 62 -9.92 7.44 -8.99
C LEU A 62 -9.22 6.86 -7.75
N ARG A 63 -7.90 6.80 -7.74
CA ARG A 63 -7.12 6.06 -6.72
C ARG A 63 -6.06 6.90 -6.02
N GLU A 64 -5.51 7.93 -6.66
CA GLU A 64 -4.52 8.79 -6.00
C GLU A 64 -5.06 9.46 -4.72
N PRO A 65 -6.30 10.00 -4.68
CA PRO A 65 -6.83 10.58 -3.44
C PRO A 65 -6.94 9.56 -2.29
N GLY A 66 -7.39 8.35 -2.60
CA GLY A 66 -7.45 7.25 -1.63
C GLY A 66 -6.07 6.81 -1.16
N LYS A 67 -5.08 6.79 -2.08
CA LYS A 67 -3.68 6.45 -1.76
C LYS A 67 -3.09 7.43 -0.75
N GLN A 68 -3.33 8.73 -0.94
CA GLN A 68 -2.85 9.77 -0.02
C GLN A 68 -3.51 9.64 1.36
N LYS A 69 -4.83 9.39 1.40
CA LYS A 69 -5.53 9.12 2.67
C LYS A 69 -4.96 7.89 3.39
N ASN A 70 -4.71 6.80 2.66
CA ASN A 70 -4.12 5.59 3.22
C ASN A 70 -2.69 5.84 3.73
N LEU A 71 -1.89 6.63 3.00
CA LEU A 71 -0.55 7.04 3.43
C LEU A 71 -0.57 7.81 4.75
N GLU A 72 -1.48 8.78 4.88
CA GLU A 72 -1.65 9.54 6.13
C GLU A 72 -2.01 8.61 7.30
N LEU A 73 -2.99 7.73 7.12
CA LEU A 73 -3.38 6.76 8.14
C LEU A 73 -2.24 5.83 8.55
N VAL A 74 -1.42 5.37 7.60
CA VAL A 74 -0.25 4.54 7.92
C VAL A 74 0.80 5.34 8.69
N LYS A 75 1.02 6.63 8.34
CA LYS A 75 1.94 7.50 9.09
C LYS A 75 1.47 7.74 10.52
N GLU A 76 0.18 7.93 10.74
CA GLU A 76 -0.41 8.04 12.09
C GLU A 76 -0.20 6.75 12.89
N LEU A 77 -0.49 5.58 12.29
CA LEU A 77 -0.27 4.28 12.92
C LEU A 77 1.20 3.97 13.21
N PHE A 78 2.14 4.57 12.46
CA PHE A 78 3.57 4.40 12.70
C PHE A 78 4.11 5.28 13.85
N GLN A 79 3.46 6.42 14.10
CA GLN A 79 3.85 7.36 15.17
C GLN A 79 3.28 6.98 16.54
N ASN A 80 2.15 6.28 16.56
CA ASN A 80 1.51 5.72 17.76
C ASN A 80 2.20 4.42 18.22
#